data_AF-A0A0T9RLH1-F1
#
_entry.id   AF-A0A0T9RLH1-F1
#
_cell.length_a   1.000
_cell.length_b   1.000
_cell.length_c   1.000
_cell.angle_alpha   90.00
_cell.angle_beta   90.00
_cell.angle_gamma   90.00
#
_symmetry.space_group_name_H-M   'P 1'
#
loop_
_entity.id
_entity.type
_entity.pdbx_description
1 polymer ?
#
loop_
_entity_poly.entity_id
_entity_poly.type
_entity_poly.pdbx_seq_one_letter_code
_entity_poly.pdbx_strand_id
1 'polypeptide(L)'
;MNVSQTEIKTSKVKKSTRKAPAVANDAQALAQVLEQTLIEYVPLSRLVKSPLNVRLIPYSVESVTSLANTIASIGLLQNLVAHDLESGQFGVAAGGRRLAALNMLVERGVLNVYRKNWRLPPP
;
A
#
# COMPACT_ATOMS: atom_id res chain seq x y z
N MET A 1 -26.45 -28.83 -39.11
CA MET A 1 -25.26 -28.71 -38.24
C MET A 1 -25.71 -29.01 -36.84
N ASN A 2 -25.48 -30.24 -36.38
CA ASN A 2 -26.02 -30.77 -35.14
C ASN A 2 -25.24 -30.25 -33.93
N VAL A 3 -26.00 -29.91 -32.89
CA VAL A 3 -25.52 -29.58 -31.56
C VAL A 3 -25.11 -30.89 -30.88
N SER A 4 -23.91 -30.97 -30.32
CA SER A 4 -23.51 -32.05 -29.42
C SER A 4 -22.72 -31.48 -28.25
N GLN A 5 -23.31 -31.68 -27.09
CA GLN A 5 -22.82 -31.41 -25.74
C GLN A 5 -21.76 -32.46 -25.37
N THR A 6 -20.67 -32.04 -24.73
CA THR A 6 -19.87 -32.93 -23.88
C THR A 6 -19.47 -32.20 -22.59
N GLU A 7 -20.06 -32.69 -21.51
CA GLU A 7 -19.77 -32.39 -20.12
C GLU A 7 -18.46 -33.08 -19.71
N ILE A 8 -17.63 -32.46 -18.86
CA ILE A 8 -16.87 -33.23 -17.84
C ILE A 8 -16.63 -32.44 -16.55
N LYS A 9 -17.42 -32.84 -15.54
CA LYS A 9 -17.00 -33.36 -14.22
C LYS A 9 -16.36 -32.39 -13.21
N THR A 10 -17.27 -31.90 -12.36
CA THR A 10 -17.07 -31.49 -10.98
C THR A 10 -16.37 -32.57 -10.14
N SER A 11 -15.23 -32.21 -9.55
CA SER A 11 -14.58 -32.98 -8.48
C SER A 11 -14.77 -32.26 -7.16
N LYS A 12 -15.59 -32.85 -6.28
CA LYS A 12 -15.87 -32.42 -4.90
C LYS A 12 -14.56 -32.31 -4.09
N VAL A 13 -14.26 -31.13 -3.56
CA VAL A 13 -13.41 -30.99 -2.36
C VAL A 13 -14.28 -30.50 -1.20
N LYS A 14 -14.19 -31.23 -0.10
CA LYS A 14 -15.05 -31.18 1.08
C LYS A 14 -15.16 -29.77 1.69
N LYS A 15 -16.41 -29.36 1.90
CA LYS A 15 -16.85 -28.20 2.68
C LYS A 15 -16.47 -28.41 4.15
N SER A 16 -15.36 -27.81 4.59
CA SER A 16 -15.02 -27.69 6.01
C SER A 16 -15.56 -26.36 6.52
N THR A 17 -16.61 -26.45 7.32
CA THR A 17 -17.23 -25.36 8.06
C THR A 17 -16.23 -24.83 9.09
N ARG A 18 -15.53 -23.75 8.78
CA ARG A 18 -15.10 -22.79 9.81
C ARG A 18 -16.10 -21.66 9.78
N LYS A 19 -16.90 -21.53 10.85
CA LYS A 19 -17.64 -20.30 11.15
C LYS A 19 -16.62 -19.17 11.15
N ALA A 20 -16.58 -18.37 10.09
CA ALA A 20 -15.97 -17.05 10.18
C ALA A 20 -16.88 -16.24 11.14
N PRO A 21 -16.34 -15.60 12.19
CA PRO A 21 -17.12 -14.62 12.92
C PRO A 21 -17.51 -13.51 11.94
N ALA A 22 -18.77 -13.09 12.01
CA ALA A 22 -19.32 -12.05 11.18
C ALA A 22 -18.68 -10.70 11.54
N VAL A 23 -17.58 -10.33 10.88
CA VAL A 23 -17.04 -8.96 10.86
C VAL A 23 -17.72 -8.20 9.73
N ALA A 24 -19.01 -7.98 9.89
CA ALA A 24 -19.82 -7.18 8.97
C ALA A 24 -20.31 -5.95 9.73
N ASN A 25 -19.39 -5.00 10.00
CA ASN A 25 -19.67 -3.58 10.33
C ASN A 25 -18.40 -2.72 10.57
N ASP A 26 -17.19 -3.29 10.56
CA ASP A 26 -15.97 -2.55 10.96
C ASP A 26 -15.48 -1.51 9.94
N ALA A 27 -15.87 -1.62 8.67
CA ALA A 27 -15.37 -0.73 7.61
C ALA A 27 -15.81 0.73 7.81
N GLN A 28 -17.06 0.96 8.28
CA GLN A 28 -17.56 2.31 8.54
C GLN A 28 -16.92 2.91 9.80
N ALA A 29 -16.77 2.12 10.86
CA ALA A 29 -16.07 2.55 12.06
C ALA A 29 -14.59 2.88 11.75
N LEU A 30 -13.92 2.06 10.94
CA LEU A 30 -12.55 2.30 10.52
C LEU A 30 -12.43 3.58 9.68
N ALA A 31 -13.37 3.84 8.77
CA ALA A 31 -13.39 5.08 7.99
C ALA A 31 -13.52 6.32 8.89
N GLN A 32 -14.43 6.30 9.88
CA GLN A 32 -14.60 7.40 10.83
C GLN A 32 -13.33 7.64 11.67
N VAL A 33 -12.68 6.58 12.13
CA VAL A 33 -11.40 6.69 12.86
C VAL A 33 -10.31 7.27 11.97
N LEU A 34 -10.22 6.84 10.71
CA LEU A 34 -9.23 7.35 9.76
C LEU A 34 -9.43 8.83 9.42
N GLU A 35 -10.68 9.29 9.33
CA GLU A 35 -11.01 10.71 9.12
C GLU A 35 -10.64 11.59 10.32
N GLN A 36 -10.75 11.05 11.54
CA GLN A 36 -10.39 11.75 12.78
C GLN A 36 -8.89 11.63 13.13
N THR A 37 -8.13 10.79 12.40
CA THR A 37 -6.72 10.57 12.67
C THR A 37 -5.89 11.75 12.16
N LEU A 38 -5.09 12.34 13.05
CA LEU A 38 -4.16 13.40 12.70
C LEU A 38 -3.07 12.89 11.75
N ILE A 39 -2.75 13.68 10.74
CA ILE A 39 -1.66 13.40 9.81
C ILE A 39 -0.35 13.79 10.48
N GLU A 40 0.52 12.82 10.75
CA GLU A 40 1.86 13.04 11.29
C GLU A 40 2.93 12.99 10.19
N TYR A 41 3.85 13.95 10.23
CA TYR A 41 5.01 13.97 9.33
C TYR A 41 6.17 13.17 9.93
N VAL A 42 6.38 11.97 9.38
CA VAL A 42 7.43 11.05 9.82
C VAL A 42 8.59 11.03 8.81
N PRO A 43 9.86 11.05 9.25
CA PRO A 43 10.99 10.90 8.33
C PRO A 43 10.98 9.52 7.66
N LEU A 44 11.26 9.49 6.34
CA LEU A 44 11.23 8.26 5.55
C LEU A 44 12.18 7.17 6.09
N SER A 45 13.28 7.57 6.72
CA SER A 45 14.25 6.65 7.36
C SER A 45 13.67 5.84 8.53
N ARG A 46 12.54 6.26 9.10
CA ARG A 46 11.82 5.52 10.14
C ARG A 46 10.70 4.64 9.58
N LEU A 47 10.39 4.73 8.29
CA LEU A 47 9.33 3.94 7.66
C LEU A 47 9.87 2.61 7.12
N VAL A 48 9.27 1.51 7.55
CA VAL A 48 9.58 0.15 7.07
C VAL A 48 8.32 -0.52 6.54
N LYS A 49 8.46 -1.49 5.64
CA LYS A 49 7.31 -2.25 5.15
C LYS A 49 6.81 -3.18 6.26
N SER A 50 5.54 -3.05 6.65
CA SER A 50 4.95 -3.91 7.68
C SER A 50 4.60 -5.30 7.13
N PRO A 51 4.75 -6.38 7.93
CA PRO A 51 4.19 -7.69 7.61
C PRO A 51 2.65 -7.67 7.49
N LEU A 52 1.98 -6.66 8.06
CA LEU A 52 0.52 -6.48 7.95
C LEU A 52 0.08 -5.98 6.57
N ASN A 53 1.01 -5.62 5.68
CA ASN A 53 0.68 -5.25 4.31
C ASN A 53 0.28 -6.49 3.50
N VAL A 54 -1.04 -6.69 3.32
CA VAL A 54 -1.67 -7.83 2.61
C VAL A 54 -1.13 -8.11 1.20
N ARG A 55 -0.45 -7.15 0.56
CA ARG A 55 0.21 -7.36 -0.74
C ARG A 55 1.62 -7.92 -0.56
N LEU A 56 1.74 -9.23 -0.78
CA LEU A 56 3.00 -9.98 -0.72
C LEU A 56 3.80 -9.92 -2.03
N ILE A 57 3.12 -9.72 -3.17
CA ILE A 57 3.76 -9.71 -4.49
C ILE A 57 4.55 -8.40 -4.69
N PRO A 58 5.85 -8.46 -5.06
CA PRO A 58 6.63 -7.27 -5.36
C PRO A 58 6.05 -6.49 -6.54
N TYR A 59 6.24 -5.17 -6.52
CA TYR A 59 5.81 -4.31 -7.62
C TYR A 59 6.82 -4.38 -8.76
N SER A 60 6.36 -4.26 -10.00
CA SER A 60 7.27 -4.11 -11.14
C SER A 60 8.01 -2.77 -11.03
N VAL A 61 9.28 -2.77 -11.45
CA VAL A 61 10.14 -1.58 -11.43
C VAL A 61 9.53 -0.43 -12.23
N GLU A 62 8.88 -0.75 -13.36
CA GLU A 62 8.19 0.23 -14.21
C GLU A 62 7.02 0.90 -13.49
N SER A 63 6.19 0.14 -12.78
CA SER A 63 5.06 0.69 -12.01
C SER A 63 5.53 1.60 -10.87
N VAL A 64 6.62 1.23 -10.19
CA VAL A 64 7.22 2.05 -9.13
C VAL A 64 7.84 3.30 -9.71
N THR A 65 8.57 3.20 -10.83
CA THR A 65 9.22 4.32 -11.50
C THR A 65 8.22 5.34 -12.02
N SER A 66 7.15 4.88 -12.67
CA SER A 66 6.06 5.76 -13.11
C SER A 66 5.45 6.52 -11.94
N LEU A 67 5.17 5.85 -10.82
CA LEU A 67 4.65 6.49 -9.62
C LEU A 67 5.67 7.46 -8.99
N ALA A 68 6.95 7.12 -8.98
CA ALA A 68 8.02 7.98 -8.49
C ALA A 68 8.09 9.29 -9.29
N ASN A 69 7.99 9.23 -10.62
CA ASN A 69 7.95 10.42 -11.46
C ASN A 69 6.73 11.29 -11.13
N THR A 70 5.55 10.69 -10.94
CA THR A 70 4.35 11.42 -10.53
C THR A 70 4.51 12.07 -9.15
N ILE A 71 5.10 11.37 -8.18
CA ILE A 71 5.38 11.91 -6.84
C ILE A 71 6.41 13.04 -6.91
N ALA A 72 7.42 12.94 -7.78
CA ALA A 72 8.39 14.01 -7.97
C ALA A 72 7.73 15.26 -8.58
N SER A 73 6.80 15.08 -9.51
CA SER A 73 6.14 16.20 -10.18
C SER A 73 5.03 16.86 -9.35
N ILE A 74 4.22 16.08 -8.65
CA ILE A 74 2.99 16.57 -8.00
C ILE A 74 3.08 16.50 -6.48
N GLY A 75 3.91 15.60 -5.95
CA GLY A 75 3.98 15.28 -4.52
C GLY A 75 3.16 14.03 -4.16
N LEU A 76 3.17 13.69 -2.87
CA LEU A 76 2.44 12.56 -2.32
C LEU A 76 0.99 12.96 -2.01
N LEU A 77 0.05 12.62 -2.90
CA LEU A 77 -1.37 12.98 -2.75
C LEU A 77 -2.12 12.13 -1.72
N GLN A 78 -1.65 10.90 -1.49
CA GLN A 78 -2.30 9.95 -0.60
C GLN A 78 -1.31 9.54 0.48
N ASN A 79 -1.69 9.74 1.74
CA ASN A 79 -0.85 9.43 2.90
C ASN A 79 -0.65 7.93 3.07
N LEU A 80 0.49 7.56 3.65
CA LEU A 80 0.77 6.18 4.03
C LEU A 80 0.02 5.86 5.33
N VAL A 81 -0.47 4.63 5.44
CA VAL A 81 -1.02 4.13 6.71
C VAL A 81 0.08 3.32 7.38
N ALA A 82 0.53 3.77 8.54
CA ALA A 82 1.56 3.11 9.32
C ALA A 82 1.08 2.88 10.76
N HIS A 83 1.72 1.95 11.43
CA HIS A 83 1.53 1.69 12.85
C HIS A 83 2.90 1.67 13.54
N ASP A 84 2.92 1.91 14.84
CA ASP A 84 4.13 1.79 15.64
C ASP A 84 4.67 0.36 15.66
N LEU A 85 5.98 0.22 15.57
CA LEU A 85 6.70 -1.00 15.90
C LEU A 85 7.40 -0.81 17.24
N GLU A 86 7.59 -1.91 17.95
CA GLU A 86 8.34 -1.98 19.21
C GLU A 86 9.79 -1.45 19.08
N SER A 87 10.34 -1.43 17.86
CA SER A 87 11.67 -0.90 17.55
C SER A 87 11.75 0.64 17.45
N GLY A 88 10.63 1.36 17.66
CA GLY A 88 10.56 2.82 17.46
C GLY A 88 10.55 3.26 16.00
N GLN A 89 10.28 2.32 15.09
CA GLN A 89 10.04 2.55 13.67
C GLN A 89 8.54 2.46 13.36
N PHE A 90 8.13 2.91 12.19
CA PHE A 90 6.74 2.84 11.75
C PHE A 90 6.59 1.84 10.59
N GLY A 91 5.67 0.91 10.76
CA GLY A 91 5.38 -0.15 9.81
C GLY A 91 4.27 0.26 8.88
N VAL A 92 4.56 0.44 7.60
CA VAL A 92 3.57 0.79 6.59
C VAL A 92 2.68 -0.42 6.31
N ALA A 93 1.44 -0.36 6.81
CA ALA A 93 0.39 -1.35 6.60
C ALA A 93 -0.31 -1.17 5.24
N ALA A 94 -0.44 0.08 4.76
CA ALA A 94 -1.00 0.36 3.44
C ALA A 94 -0.21 1.45 2.70
N GLY A 95 -0.05 1.24 1.39
CA GLY A 95 0.71 2.15 0.53
C GLY A 95 2.13 1.69 0.20
N GLY A 96 2.41 0.38 0.27
CA GLY A 96 3.74 -0.17 -0.03
C GLY A 96 4.36 0.30 -1.37
N ARG A 97 3.56 0.52 -2.42
CA ARG A 97 4.07 1.06 -3.71
C ARG A 97 4.57 2.50 -3.59
N ARG A 98 3.88 3.33 -2.79
CA ARG A 98 4.26 4.72 -2.53
C ARG A 98 5.55 4.75 -1.70
N LEU A 99 5.68 3.89 -0.69
CA LEU A 99 6.94 3.73 0.05
C LEU A 99 8.09 3.32 -0.88
N ALA A 100 7.89 2.35 -1.78
CA ALA A 100 8.92 1.94 -2.74
C ALA A 100 9.31 3.09 -3.69
N ALA A 101 8.34 3.87 -4.17
CA ALA A 101 8.59 5.02 -5.02
C ALA A 101 9.34 6.14 -4.28
N LEU A 102 9.00 6.40 -3.01
CA LEU A 102 9.70 7.37 -2.16
C LEU A 102 11.16 6.95 -1.92
N ASN A 103 11.40 5.67 -1.61
CA ASN A 103 12.76 5.14 -1.44
C ASN A 103 13.58 5.30 -2.73
N MET A 104 12.99 4.97 -3.88
CA MET A 104 13.63 5.16 -5.19
C MET A 104 13.98 6.63 -5.46
N LEU A 105 13.13 7.58 -5.06
CA LEU A 105 13.43 9.02 -5.24
C LEU A 105 14.55 9.51 -4.31
N VAL A 106 14.66 8.96 -3.10
CA VAL A 106 15.78 9.23 -2.19
C VAL A 106 17.08 8.64 -2.74
N GLU A 107 17.06 7.40 -3.22
CA GLU A 107 18.21 6.75 -3.87
C GLU A 107 18.69 7.54 -5.10
N ARG A 108 17.76 8.12 -5.87
CA ARG A 108 18.07 8.99 -7.01
C ARG A 108 18.51 10.41 -6.62
N GLY A 109 18.48 10.77 -5.34
CA GLY A 109 18.80 12.12 -4.85
C GLY A 109 17.78 13.20 -5.22
N VAL A 110 16.61 12.83 -5.74
CA VAL A 110 15.54 13.76 -6.12
C VAL A 110 14.78 14.25 -4.89
N LEU A 111 14.53 13.34 -3.95
CA LEU A 111 13.90 13.65 -2.67
C LEU A 111 14.98 13.93 -1.62
N ASN A 112 15.21 15.21 -1.31
CA ASN A 112 16.12 15.59 -0.23
C ASN A 112 15.39 15.52 1.12
N VAL A 113 15.88 14.66 2.02
CA VAL A 113 15.28 14.32 3.33
C VAL A 113 15.19 15.50 4.30
N TYR A 114 15.84 16.63 4.00
CA TYR A 114 15.88 17.85 4.83
C TYR A 114 15.00 18.99 4.34
N ARG A 115 14.21 18.77 3.28
CA ARG A 115 13.47 19.86 2.65
C ARG A 115 12.08 20.05 3.28
N LYS A 116 11.99 20.96 4.26
CA LYS A 116 10.71 21.35 4.89
C LYS A 116 9.65 21.87 3.92
N ASN A 117 10.06 22.40 2.76
CA ASN A 117 9.16 22.95 1.74
C ASN A 117 9.48 22.37 0.35
N TRP A 118 8.77 21.34 -0.07
CA TRP A 118 8.85 20.78 -1.43
C TRP A 118 8.53 21.87 -2.47
N ARG A 119 9.47 22.15 -3.37
CA ARG A 119 9.31 23.03 -4.54
C ARG A 119 9.95 22.28 -5.71
N LEU A 120 9.25 22.10 -6.82
CA LEU A 120 9.86 21.44 -7.97
C LEU A 120 11.17 22.13 -8.39
N PRO A 121 12.20 21.37 -8.84
CA PRO A 121 13.29 21.97 -9.59
C PRO A 121 12.71 22.63 -10.88
N PRO A 122 13.21 23.82 -11.27
CA PRO A 122 12.78 24.46 -12.51
C PRO A 122 13.15 23.60 -13.74
N PRO A 123 12.39 23.74 -14.85
CA PRO A 123 12.57 22.93 -16.06
C PRO A 123 13.94 23.10 -16.72
#